data_AF-A0A085VYV6-F1
#
_entry.id   AF-A0A085VYV6-F1
#
_cell.length_a   1.000
_cell.length_b   1.000
_cell.length_c   1.000
_cell.angle_alpha   90.00
_cell.angle_beta   90.00
_cell.angle_gamma   90.00
#
_symmetry.space_group_name_H-M   'P 1'
#
loop_
_entity.id
_entity.type
_entity.pdbx_description
1 polymer ?
#
loop_
_entity_poly.entity_id
_entity_poly.type
_entity_poly.pdbx_seq_one_letter_code
_entity_poly.pdbx_strand_id
1 'polypeptide(L)'
;MLRQLLLSDVDTTGPADSEGWALLAREFPTVAVQPLGAGVGAQVLSLDAQAWLSPSFDPFAWDARVFAAAGEERLALHLTGAQGERLAQAGLEILTRYQGLIGRRNPASSGAVFGQILSHHRALHDLNKPLIHADYRHALDTWQWVLRLEPEASLEVQVAALFHDVERLLSEGDFRIEHKVEDYQLFKDAHAALGAELTCSLLEELDMDSTTCERVRWLITRHERTGDDSALALLNDADALSFFSINSSGFIRYFSPEHSRKKVAYTLARLRPQHHAQLKRMRLAPAVRGMVEALLPFSGLAAQEGVA
;
A
#
# COMPACT_ATOMS: atom_id res chain seq x y z
N MET A 1 8.30 5.02 -12.54
CA MET A 1 8.70 4.41 -11.23
C MET A 1 9.31 5.46 -10.33
N LEU A 2 8.98 5.45 -9.04
CA LEU A 2 9.55 6.32 -8.00
C LEU A 2 10.91 5.76 -7.54
N ARG A 3 11.99 6.46 -7.83
CA ARG A 3 13.36 5.99 -7.54
C ARG A 3 14.16 6.92 -6.65
N GLN A 4 13.71 8.16 -6.48
CA GLN A 4 14.46 9.19 -5.77
C GLN A 4 13.57 10.01 -4.84
N LEU A 5 14.11 10.29 -3.67
CA LEU A 5 13.67 11.34 -2.78
C LEU A 5 14.75 12.44 -2.78
N LEU A 6 14.39 13.62 -3.25
CA LEU A 6 15.28 14.77 -3.40
C LEU A 6 15.07 15.74 -2.25
N LEU A 7 16.13 16.33 -1.72
CA LEU A 7 16.09 17.29 -0.61
C LEU A 7 16.79 18.59 -1.02
N SER A 8 16.27 19.75 -0.57
CA SER A 8 16.84 21.07 -0.92
C SER A 8 18.21 21.31 -0.30
N ASP A 9 18.37 20.95 0.98
CA ASP A 9 19.57 21.18 1.77
C ASP A 9 20.05 19.84 2.35
N VAL A 10 20.79 19.08 1.55
CA VAL A 10 21.68 18.06 2.10
C VAL A 10 23.03 18.72 2.14
N ASP A 11 23.43 19.24 3.29
CA ASP A 11 24.85 19.48 3.52
C ASP A 11 25.59 18.19 3.15
N THR A 12 26.71 18.32 2.44
CA THR A 12 27.37 17.24 1.67
C THR A 12 27.76 15.97 2.45
N THR A 13 27.55 15.94 3.76
CA THR A 13 27.42 14.73 4.57
C THR A 13 25.94 14.38 4.65
N GLY A 14 25.51 13.32 3.95
CA GLY A 14 24.11 12.85 3.94
C GLY A 14 23.49 12.74 5.35
N PRO A 15 22.18 12.49 5.47
CA PRO A 15 21.43 12.54 6.76
C PRO A 15 21.79 11.46 7.82
N ALA A 16 23.08 11.15 7.99
CA ALA A 16 23.60 9.86 8.41
C ALA A 16 23.46 9.51 9.89
N ASP A 17 23.07 10.43 10.78
CA ASP A 17 23.08 10.16 12.23
C ASP A 17 21.70 10.29 12.92
N SER A 18 20.61 10.33 12.15
CA SER A 18 19.25 10.44 12.69
C SER A 18 18.50 9.09 12.60
N GLU A 19 17.76 8.75 13.67
CA GLU A 19 17.00 7.50 13.74
C GLU A 19 15.94 7.42 12.62
N GLY A 20 15.29 8.54 12.30
CA GLY A 20 14.29 8.61 11.23
C GLY A 20 14.87 8.31 9.85
N TRP A 21 16.07 8.81 9.54
CA TRP A 21 16.71 8.55 8.25
C TRP A 21 17.25 7.12 8.14
N ALA A 22 17.79 6.57 9.21
CA ALA A 22 18.18 5.15 9.27
C ALA A 22 16.95 4.24 9.07
N LEU A 23 15.81 4.57 9.69
CA LEU A 23 14.55 3.87 9.48
C LEU A 23 14.10 3.98 8.02
N LEU A 24 14.09 5.18 7.42
CA LEU A 24 13.68 5.38 6.03
C LEU A 24 14.54 4.55 5.07
N ALA A 25 15.86 4.57 5.23
CA ALA A 25 16.78 3.79 4.41
C ALA A 25 16.55 2.27 4.55
N ARG A 26 16.27 1.78 5.76
CA ARG A 26 15.94 0.37 6.01
C ARG A 26 14.61 -0.03 5.36
N GLU A 27 13.60 0.83 5.44
CA GLU A 27 12.27 0.55 4.89
C GLU A 27 12.24 0.68 3.36
N PHE A 28 13.07 1.55 2.77
CA PHE A 28 13.13 1.82 1.33
C PHE A 28 14.55 1.76 0.75
N PRO A 29 15.21 0.60 0.80
CA PRO A 29 16.62 0.47 0.39
C PRO A 29 16.86 0.73 -1.10
N THR A 30 15.82 0.68 -1.92
CA THR A 30 15.89 0.91 -3.37
C THR A 30 15.56 2.35 -3.79
N VAL A 31 15.26 3.24 -2.83
CA VAL A 31 14.99 4.66 -3.08
C VAL A 31 16.21 5.47 -2.66
N ALA A 32 16.80 6.20 -3.61
CA ALA A 32 17.95 7.05 -3.30
C ALA A 32 17.48 8.37 -2.67
N VAL A 33 18.00 8.70 -1.49
CA VAL A 33 17.84 10.02 -0.85
C VAL A 33 19.02 10.89 -1.27
N GLN A 34 18.77 11.97 -2.01
CA GLN A 34 19.84 12.75 -2.68
C GLN A 34 19.56 14.26 -2.66
N PRO A 35 20.58 15.11 -2.89
CA PRO A 35 20.35 16.54 -3.13
C PRO A 35 19.51 16.79 -4.39
N LEU A 36 18.78 17.90 -4.44
CA LEU A 36 17.94 18.31 -5.59
C LEU A 36 18.67 18.22 -6.93
N GLY A 37 19.96 18.59 -6.98
CA GLY A 37 20.78 18.54 -8.19
C GLY A 37 20.94 17.14 -8.80
N ALA A 38 20.68 16.06 -8.04
CA ALA A 38 20.73 14.68 -8.55
C ALA A 38 19.45 14.25 -9.32
N GLY A 39 18.43 15.12 -9.35
CA GLY A 39 17.17 14.90 -10.04
C GLY A 39 17.19 15.11 -11.56
N VAL A 40 18.37 15.33 -12.17
CA VAL A 40 18.48 15.57 -13.62
C VAL A 40 17.85 14.42 -14.41
N GLY A 41 16.99 14.76 -15.37
CA GLY A 41 16.28 13.80 -16.21
C GLY A 41 15.17 13.01 -15.50
N ALA A 42 14.76 13.42 -14.30
CA ALA A 42 13.55 12.93 -13.66
C ALA A 42 12.43 13.97 -13.76
N GLN A 43 11.18 13.50 -13.80
CA GLN A 43 10.03 14.34 -13.51
C GLN A 43 10.01 14.60 -12.00
N VAL A 44 10.28 15.84 -11.59
CA VAL A 44 10.38 16.23 -10.18
C VAL A 44 9.06 16.86 -9.71
N LEU A 45 8.41 16.24 -8.73
CA LEU A 45 7.29 16.84 -8.02
C LEU A 45 7.76 17.40 -6.68
N SER A 46 7.56 18.70 -6.45
CA SER A 46 7.88 19.34 -5.17
C SER A 46 6.70 19.25 -4.20
N LEU A 47 6.99 18.88 -2.96
CA LEU A 47 6.02 18.78 -1.86
C LEU A 47 6.64 19.39 -0.59
N ASP A 48 5.91 20.32 0.00
CA ASP A 48 6.26 20.88 1.31
C ASP A 48 5.96 19.85 2.41
N ALA A 49 6.99 19.38 3.10
CA ALA A 49 6.90 18.39 4.16
C ALA A 49 6.21 18.93 5.42
N GLN A 50 6.31 20.24 5.71
CA GLN A 50 5.57 20.85 6.81
C GLN A 50 4.07 20.89 6.50
N ALA A 51 3.72 21.22 5.25
CA ALA A 51 2.35 21.12 4.77
C ALA A 51 1.85 19.68 4.87
N TRP A 52 2.60 18.69 4.37
CA TRP A 52 2.25 17.26 4.47
C TRP A 52 1.90 16.83 5.90
N LEU A 53 2.73 17.24 6.88
CA LEU A 53 2.54 16.90 8.28
C LEU A 53 1.37 17.65 8.93
N SER A 54 0.92 18.78 8.36
CA SER A 54 -0.22 19.55 8.88
C SER A 54 -1.48 18.71 8.92
N PRO A 55 -2.28 18.72 10.00
CA PRO A 55 -3.56 18.01 10.08
C PRO A 55 -4.56 18.36 8.96
N SER A 56 -4.44 19.55 8.37
CA SER A 56 -5.30 20.01 7.27
C SER A 56 -4.90 19.48 5.89
N PHE A 57 -3.73 18.86 5.77
CA PHE A 57 -3.28 18.32 4.48
C PHE A 57 -4.10 17.10 4.09
N ASP A 58 -4.59 17.12 2.86
CA ASP A 58 -5.38 16.06 2.25
C ASP A 58 -4.51 15.23 1.27
N PRO A 59 -4.04 14.04 1.68
CA PRO A 59 -3.23 13.19 0.82
C PRO A 59 -3.99 12.72 -0.43
N PHE A 60 -5.32 12.58 -0.34
CA PHE A 60 -6.14 12.09 -1.45
C PHE A 60 -6.12 13.05 -2.65
N ALA A 61 -6.17 14.36 -2.38
CA ALA A 61 -6.05 15.38 -3.43
C ALA A 61 -4.66 15.39 -4.08
N TRP A 62 -3.62 15.00 -3.34
CA TRP A 62 -2.25 14.94 -3.84
C TRP A 62 -1.99 13.70 -4.70
N ASP A 63 -2.63 12.56 -4.40
CA ASP A 63 -2.45 11.29 -5.09
C ASP A 63 -2.51 11.43 -6.62
N ALA A 64 -3.54 12.12 -7.12
CA ALA A 64 -3.75 12.29 -8.56
C ALA A 64 -2.53 12.89 -9.26
N ARG A 65 -1.83 13.82 -8.60
CA ARG A 65 -0.61 14.45 -9.15
C ARG A 65 0.55 13.48 -9.21
N VAL A 66 0.77 12.71 -8.14
CA VAL A 66 1.89 11.75 -8.06
C VAL A 66 1.70 10.61 -9.06
N PHE A 67 0.50 10.04 -9.12
CA PHE A 67 0.21 8.93 -10.02
C PHE A 67 0.20 9.35 -11.50
N ALA A 68 -0.25 10.56 -11.84
CA ALA A 68 -0.14 11.07 -13.21
C ALA A 68 1.32 11.22 -13.66
N ALA A 69 2.20 11.70 -12.77
CA ALA A 69 3.63 11.85 -13.05
C ALA A 69 4.40 10.51 -13.11
N ALA A 70 3.83 9.41 -12.60
CA ALA A 70 4.54 8.13 -12.54
C ALA A 70 4.54 7.37 -13.88
N GLY A 71 3.68 7.77 -14.83
CA GLY A 71 3.31 6.98 -16.01
C GLY A 71 4.30 6.96 -17.18
N GLU A 72 5.16 7.98 -17.31
CA GLU A 72 5.95 8.17 -18.55
C GLU A 72 7.47 8.30 -18.30
N GLU A 73 7.90 8.74 -17.11
CA GLU A 73 9.31 9.03 -16.83
C GLU A 73 9.79 8.52 -15.46
N ARG A 74 11.08 8.71 -15.20
CA ARG A 74 11.67 8.51 -13.86
C ARG A 74 11.08 9.57 -12.93
N LEU A 75 10.32 9.15 -11.92
CA LEU A 75 9.69 10.06 -10.96
C LEU A 75 10.62 10.29 -9.76
N ALA A 76 10.76 11.56 -9.37
CA ALA A 76 11.43 11.99 -8.15
C ALA A 76 10.52 12.91 -7.33
N LEU A 77 10.54 12.76 -6.00
CA LEU A 77 9.82 13.65 -5.08
C LEU A 77 10.81 14.57 -4.39
N HIS A 78 10.64 15.88 -4.53
CA HIS A 78 11.45 16.88 -3.86
C HIS A 78 10.74 17.38 -2.59
N LEU A 79 11.35 17.16 -1.43
CA LEU A 79 10.80 17.59 -0.14
C LEU A 79 11.44 18.89 0.36
N THR A 80 10.60 19.85 0.74
CA THR A 80 10.99 21.16 1.29
C THR A 80 10.30 21.43 2.62
N GLY A 81 10.62 22.54 3.30
CA GLY A 81 9.79 23.09 4.39
C GLY A 81 9.91 22.42 5.76
N ALA A 82 10.53 21.23 5.87
CA ALA A 82 10.89 20.60 7.13
C ALA A 82 12.37 20.26 7.19
N GLN A 83 12.91 20.00 8.39
CA GLN A 83 14.29 19.61 8.62
C GLN A 83 14.39 18.44 9.61
N GLY A 84 15.54 17.76 9.63
CA GLY A 84 15.85 16.69 10.58
C GLY A 84 14.81 15.58 10.62
N GLU A 85 14.43 15.17 11.83
CA GLU A 85 13.47 14.09 12.08
C GLU A 85 12.09 14.33 11.46
N ARG A 86 11.62 15.58 11.40
CA ARG A 86 10.33 15.90 10.77
C ARG A 86 10.36 15.64 9.27
N LEU A 87 11.48 15.96 8.61
CA LEU A 87 11.66 15.68 7.19
C LEU A 87 11.75 14.18 6.93
N ALA A 88 12.47 13.44 7.78
CA ALA A 88 12.54 11.99 7.71
C ALA A 88 11.17 11.32 7.91
N GLN A 89 10.39 11.79 8.89
CA GLN A 89 9.02 11.32 9.12
C GLN A 89 8.14 11.55 7.89
N ALA A 90 8.15 12.77 7.32
CA ALA A 90 7.40 13.06 6.11
C ALA A 90 7.83 12.15 4.96
N GLY A 91 9.14 11.95 4.77
CA GLY A 91 9.68 11.01 3.77
C GLY A 91 9.16 9.59 3.95
N LEU A 92 9.16 9.06 5.19
CA LEU A 92 8.64 7.72 5.51
C LEU A 92 7.14 7.60 5.20
N GLU A 93 6.34 8.59 5.59
CA GLU A 93 4.89 8.61 5.34
C GLU A 93 4.58 8.70 3.84
N ILE A 94 5.29 9.58 3.12
CA ILE A 94 5.12 9.81 1.68
C ILE A 94 5.52 8.55 0.89
N LEU A 95 6.70 7.99 1.16
CA LEU A 95 7.17 6.78 0.48
C LEU A 95 6.28 5.59 0.80
N THR A 96 5.73 5.49 2.02
CA THR A 96 4.76 4.44 2.36
C THR A 96 3.47 4.58 1.57
N ARG A 97 2.96 5.80 1.37
CA ARG A 97 1.74 6.02 0.57
C ARG A 97 1.94 5.71 -0.92
N TYR A 98 3.14 5.91 -1.45
CA TYR A 98 3.44 5.76 -2.88
C TYR A 98 4.34 4.57 -3.20
N GLN A 99 4.48 3.61 -2.30
CA GLN A 99 5.40 2.48 -2.49
C GLN A 99 5.02 1.60 -3.68
N GLY A 100 3.73 1.53 -4.05
CA GLY A 100 3.27 0.89 -5.29
C GLY A 100 3.99 1.38 -6.56
N LEU A 101 4.63 2.56 -6.52
CA LEU A 101 5.42 3.13 -7.61
C LEU A 101 6.91 2.80 -7.57
N ILE A 102 7.43 2.28 -6.45
CA ILE A 102 8.86 1.98 -6.25
C ILE A 102 9.27 0.74 -7.06
N GLY A 103 8.40 -0.28 -7.07
CA GLY A 103 8.65 -1.53 -7.79
C GLY A 103 9.76 -2.37 -7.16
N ARG A 104 9.77 -2.51 -5.83
CA ARG A 104 10.62 -3.47 -5.11
C ARG A 104 10.32 -4.87 -5.67
N ARG A 105 11.36 -5.67 -5.85
CA ARG A 105 11.31 -7.06 -6.29
C ARG A 105 12.33 -7.89 -5.50
N ASN A 106 12.05 -9.17 -5.36
CA ASN A 106 12.97 -10.17 -4.83
C ASN A 106 13.32 -11.18 -5.94
N PRO A 107 14.12 -12.23 -5.69
CA PRO A 107 14.43 -13.22 -6.72
C PRO A 107 13.19 -13.81 -7.42
N ALA A 108 12.13 -14.12 -6.68
CA ALA A 108 10.89 -14.70 -7.20
C ALA A 108 10.12 -13.76 -8.16
N SER A 109 10.22 -12.44 -7.98
CA SER A 109 9.58 -11.46 -8.86
C SER A 109 10.54 -10.74 -9.81
N SER A 110 11.83 -11.09 -9.85
CA SER A 110 12.83 -10.42 -10.70
C SER A 110 12.82 -10.88 -12.16
N GLY A 111 12.24 -12.05 -12.45
CA GLY A 111 12.26 -12.68 -13.77
C GLY A 111 11.26 -12.13 -14.79
N ALA A 112 11.42 -12.56 -16.05
CA ALA A 112 10.59 -12.15 -17.17
C ALA A 112 9.12 -12.57 -17.01
N VAL A 113 8.85 -13.76 -16.49
CA VAL A 113 7.49 -14.27 -16.23
C VAL A 113 6.73 -13.31 -15.30
N PHE A 114 7.33 -12.87 -14.19
CA PHE A 114 6.69 -11.89 -13.31
C PHE A 114 6.48 -10.53 -14.01
N GLY A 115 7.38 -10.15 -14.91
CA GLY A 115 7.17 -8.99 -15.80
C GLY A 115 5.92 -9.12 -16.67
N GLN A 116 5.67 -10.31 -17.21
CA GLN A 116 4.46 -10.61 -17.98
C GLN A 116 3.22 -10.59 -17.08
N ILE A 117 3.28 -11.15 -15.86
CA ILE A 117 2.19 -11.09 -14.87
C ILE A 117 1.79 -9.63 -14.59
N LEU A 118 2.75 -8.75 -14.31
CA LEU A 118 2.43 -7.33 -14.08
C LEU A 118 1.85 -6.64 -15.31
N SER A 119 2.32 -7.01 -16.50
CA SER A 119 1.81 -6.44 -17.76
C SER A 119 0.36 -6.84 -18.00
N HIS A 120 0.01 -8.12 -17.80
CA HIS A 120 -1.36 -8.60 -17.88
C HIS A 120 -2.23 -7.98 -16.79
N HIS A 121 -1.75 -7.96 -15.54
CA HIS A 121 -2.45 -7.30 -14.43
C HIS A 121 -2.78 -5.85 -14.77
N ARG A 122 -1.82 -5.08 -15.28
CA ARG A 122 -2.08 -3.70 -15.75
C ARG A 122 -3.12 -3.66 -16.86
N ALA A 123 -3.06 -4.55 -17.84
CA ALA A 123 -3.98 -4.58 -18.99
C ALA A 123 -5.44 -4.87 -18.59
N LEU A 124 -5.66 -5.62 -17.51
CA LEU A 124 -7.01 -5.87 -16.97
C LEU A 124 -7.68 -4.59 -16.42
N HIS A 125 -6.89 -3.60 -16.00
CA HIS A 125 -7.40 -2.41 -15.32
C HIS A 125 -7.63 -1.24 -16.30
N ASP A 126 -8.89 -0.91 -16.57
CA ASP A 126 -9.26 0.36 -17.22
C ASP A 126 -9.07 1.56 -16.27
N LEU A 127 -7.93 2.23 -16.37
CA LEU A 127 -7.60 3.36 -15.49
C LEU A 127 -8.41 4.63 -15.76
N ASN A 128 -9.27 4.64 -16.79
CA ASN A 128 -10.24 5.72 -16.99
C ASN A 128 -11.41 5.62 -16.00
N LYS A 129 -11.64 4.44 -15.41
CA LYS A 129 -12.65 4.23 -14.37
C LYS A 129 -12.03 4.47 -12.99
N PRO A 130 -12.51 5.45 -12.20
CA PRO A 130 -11.89 5.81 -10.93
C PRO A 130 -11.78 4.68 -9.91
N LEU A 131 -12.80 3.81 -9.82
CA LEU A 131 -12.78 2.67 -8.89
C LEU A 131 -11.78 1.60 -9.31
N ILE A 132 -11.73 1.27 -10.61
CA ILE A 132 -10.73 0.35 -11.16
C ILE A 132 -9.31 0.89 -10.99
N HIS A 133 -9.11 2.20 -11.17
CA HIS A 133 -7.81 2.82 -10.93
C HIS A 133 -7.41 2.75 -9.45
N ALA A 134 -8.36 2.91 -8.52
CA ALA A 134 -8.09 2.71 -7.09
C ALA A 134 -7.73 1.24 -6.79
N ASP A 135 -8.44 0.27 -7.35
CA ASP A 135 -8.15 -1.16 -7.18
C ASP A 135 -6.77 -1.53 -7.75
N TYR A 136 -6.38 -0.96 -8.91
CA TYR A 136 -5.04 -1.15 -9.47
C TYR A 136 -3.93 -0.66 -8.52
N ARG A 137 -4.12 0.52 -7.94
CA ARG A 137 -3.16 1.11 -6.99
C ARG A 137 -3.08 0.29 -5.70
N HIS A 138 -4.22 -0.16 -5.20
CA HIS A 138 -4.31 -1.05 -4.05
C HIS A 138 -3.56 -2.35 -4.27
N ALA A 139 -3.78 -3.03 -5.40
CA ALA A 139 -3.09 -4.27 -5.74
C ALA A 139 -1.57 -4.12 -5.76
N LEU A 140 -1.06 -3.04 -6.37
CA LEU A 140 0.37 -2.74 -6.36
C LEU A 140 0.89 -2.43 -4.95
N ASP A 141 0.16 -1.66 -4.15
CA ASP A 141 0.57 -1.31 -2.78
C ASP A 141 0.57 -2.54 -1.87
N THR A 142 -0.46 -3.41 -1.98
CA THR A 142 -0.55 -4.70 -1.29
C THR A 142 0.64 -5.60 -1.64
N TRP A 143 1.01 -5.71 -2.93
CA TRP A 143 2.20 -6.46 -3.34
C TRP A 143 3.49 -5.87 -2.75
N GLN A 144 3.62 -4.55 -2.70
CA GLN A 144 4.79 -3.91 -2.10
C GLN A 144 4.84 -4.07 -0.58
N TRP A 145 3.70 -4.14 0.10
CA TRP A 145 3.61 -4.52 1.51
C TRP A 145 4.04 -5.97 1.75
N VAL A 146 3.65 -6.93 0.90
CA VAL A 146 4.14 -8.31 0.99
C VAL A 146 5.67 -8.34 1.04
N LEU A 147 6.33 -7.66 0.09
CA LEU A 147 7.80 -7.60 0.04
C LEU A 147 8.43 -6.72 1.13
N ARG A 148 7.65 -5.86 1.80
CA ARG A 148 8.13 -5.03 2.92
C ARG A 148 8.08 -5.80 4.24
N LEU A 149 7.07 -6.64 4.41
CA LEU A 149 6.88 -7.50 5.58
C LEU A 149 7.74 -8.76 5.49
N GLU A 150 7.85 -9.34 4.30
CA GLU A 150 8.62 -10.57 4.03
C GLU A 150 9.41 -10.40 2.71
N PRO A 151 10.67 -9.95 2.77
CA PRO A 151 11.51 -9.72 1.59
C PRO A 151 11.70 -10.96 0.72
N GLU A 152 11.64 -12.17 1.30
CA GLU A 152 11.80 -13.44 0.58
C GLU A 152 10.45 -14.09 0.25
N ALA A 153 9.36 -13.32 0.24
CA ALA A 153 8.01 -13.83 -0.04
C ALA A 153 7.98 -14.60 -1.37
N SER A 154 7.28 -15.74 -1.35
CA SER A 154 7.20 -16.62 -2.52
C SER A 154 6.45 -15.98 -3.68
N LEU A 155 6.59 -16.57 -4.87
CA LEU A 155 5.89 -16.11 -6.08
C LEU A 155 4.37 -16.13 -5.86
N GLU A 156 3.84 -17.17 -5.24
CA GLU A 156 2.41 -17.39 -5.02
C GLU A 156 1.76 -16.28 -4.22
N VAL A 157 2.41 -15.82 -3.14
CA VAL A 157 1.88 -14.75 -2.28
C VAL A 157 1.93 -13.41 -3.01
N GLN A 158 3.00 -13.17 -3.78
CA GLN A 158 3.13 -11.94 -4.57
C GLN A 158 2.08 -11.88 -5.68
N VAL A 159 1.79 -12.99 -6.36
CA VAL A 159 0.71 -13.08 -7.34
C VAL A 159 -0.65 -12.93 -6.64
N ALA A 160 -0.90 -13.64 -5.55
CA ALA A 160 -2.15 -13.50 -4.80
C ALA A 160 -2.40 -12.05 -4.33
N ALA A 161 -1.36 -11.32 -3.91
CA ALA A 161 -1.45 -9.92 -3.54
C ALA A 161 -1.91 -9.01 -4.69
N LEU A 162 -1.43 -9.27 -5.92
CA LEU A 162 -1.86 -8.52 -7.10
C LEU A 162 -3.31 -8.83 -7.46
N PHE A 163 -3.72 -10.10 -7.38
CA PHE A 163 -5.00 -10.53 -7.95
C PHE A 163 -6.12 -10.79 -6.95
N HIS A 164 -5.91 -10.63 -5.64
CA HIS A 164 -6.91 -10.99 -4.61
C HIS A 164 -8.29 -10.36 -4.84
N ASP A 165 -8.32 -9.14 -5.40
CA ASP A 165 -9.51 -8.33 -5.66
C ASP A 165 -9.80 -8.17 -7.17
N VAL A 166 -9.20 -8.98 -8.06
CA VAL A 166 -9.27 -8.77 -9.52
C VAL A 166 -10.68 -8.90 -10.10
N GLU A 167 -11.58 -9.62 -9.45
CA GLU A 167 -12.95 -9.74 -9.98
C GLU A 167 -13.75 -8.43 -9.88
N ARG A 168 -13.33 -7.50 -9.00
CA ARG A 168 -14.01 -6.21 -8.79
C ARG A 168 -14.06 -5.37 -10.06
N LEU A 169 -13.17 -5.68 -11.01
CA LEU A 169 -13.15 -5.12 -12.35
C LEU A 169 -14.43 -5.44 -13.15
N LEU A 170 -15.06 -6.58 -12.88
CA LEU A 170 -16.30 -7.04 -13.51
C LEU A 170 -17.53 -6.63 -12.69
N SER A 171 -17.48 -6.77 -11.37
CA SER A 171 -18.65 -6.64 -10.49
C SER A 171 -18.85 -5.23 -9.93
N GLU A 172 -17.79 -4.44 -9.78
CA GLU A 172 -17.79 -3.15 -9.06
C GLU A 172 -17.11 -2.01 -9.84
N GLY A 173 -16.94 -2.14 -11.16
CA GLY A 173 -16.19 -1.18 -11.97
C GLY A 173 -16.77 0.25 -11.99
N ASP A 174 -18.08 0.38 -11.81
CA ASP A 174 -18.79 1.67 -11.87
C ASP A 174 -19.33 2.12 -10.50
N PHE A 175 -19.68 1.20 -9.61
CA PHE A 175 -20.15 1.49 -8.25
C PHE A 175 -19.85 0.32 -7.30
N ARG A 176 -19.60 0.63 -6.02
CA ARG A 176 -19.42 -0.41 -4.99
C ARG A 176 -20.78 -0.94 -4.56
N ILE A 177 -20.92 -2.26 -4.42
CA ILE A 177 -22.17 -2.91 -4.01
C ILE A 177 -22.05 -3.63 -2.67
N GLU A 178 -20.84 -3.77 -2.12
CA GLU A 178 -20.58 -4.48 -0.86
C GLU A 178 -21.41 -4.00 0.34
N HIS A 179 -21.89 -2.75 0.32
CA HIS A 179 -22.70 -2.17 1.38
C HIS A 179 -24.21 -2.45 1.24
N LYS A 180 -24.63 -3.02 0.11
CA LYS A 180 -26.03 -3.31 -0.23
C LYS A 180 -26.39 -4.78 -0.08
N VAL A 181 -25.40 -5.65 0.13
CA VAL A 181 -25.62 -7.09 0.25
C VAL A 181 -26.02 -7.48 1.67
N GLU A 182 -27.00 -8.38 1.75
CA GLU A 182 -27.57 -8.86 3.02
C GLU A 182 -26.61 -9.82 3.74
N ASP A 183 -25.97 -10.73 2.99
CA ASP A 183 -24.93 -11.63 3.49
C ASP A 183 -23.55 -11.19 2.98
N TYR A 184 -22.83 -10.47 3.84
CA TYR A 184 -21.51 -9.93 3.54
C TYR A 184 -20.47 -11.04 3.30
N GLN A 185 -20.53 -12.16 4.03
CA GLN A 185 -19.52 -13.20 3.92
C GLN A 185 -19.74 -14.05 2.67
N LEU A 186 -20.99 -14.41 2.35
CA LEU A 186 -21.32 -15.13 1.12
C LEU A 186 -20.89 -14.32 -0.11
N PHE A 187 -21.12 -13.01 -0.10
CA PHE A 187 -20.64 -12.10 -1.13
C PHE A 187 -19.11 -12.15 -1.26
N LYS A 188 -18.38 -12.03 -0.14
CA LYS A 188 -16.92 -12.09 -0.14
C LYS A 188 -16.36 -13.43 -0.64
N ASP A 189 -16.99 -14.54 -0.27
CA ASP A 189 -16.58 -15.87 -0.73
C ASP A 189 -16.78 -16.05 -2.25
N ALA A 190 -17.89 -15.55 -2.80
CA ALA A 190 -18.15 -15.60 -4.24
C ALA A 190 -17.16 -14.73 -5.04
N HIS A 191 -16.85 -13.54 -4.53
CA HIS A 191 -15.85 -12.64 -5.11
C HIS A 191 -14.46 -13.31 -5.10
N ALA A 192 -14.07 -13.88 -3.97
CA ALA A 192 -12.79 -14.59 -3.87
C ALA A 192 -12.69 -15.80 -4.82
N ALA A 193 -13.80 -16.52 -5.07
CA ALA A 193 -13.84 -17.62 -6.03
C ALA A 193 -13.65 -17.15 -7.48
N LEU A 194 -14.40 -16.14 -7.92
CA LEU A 194 -14.30 -15.59 -9.27
C LEU A 194 -12.91 -14.98 -9.54
N GLY A 195 -12.36 -14.25 -8.55
CA GLY A 195 -11.00 -13.71 -8.65
C GLY A 195 -9.96 -14.81 -8.83
N ALA A 196 -10.11 -15.93 -8.14
CA ALA A 196 -9.20 -17.07 -8.26
C ALA A 196 -9.30 -17.77 -9.63
N GLU A 197 -10.50 -17.90 -10.20
CA GLU A 197 -10.71 -18.45 -11.55
C GLU A 197 -10.06 -17.60 -12.64
N LEU A 198 -10.30 -16.28 -12.61
CA LEU A 198 -9.69 -15.33 -13.54
C LEU A 198 -8.17 -15.36 -13.47
N THR A 199 -7.64 -15.44 -12.25
CA THR A 199 -6.19 -15.50 -12.02
C THR A 199 -5.60 -16.78 -12.59
N CYS A 200 -6.15 -17.95 -12.26
CA CYS A 200 -5.61 -19.22 -12.75
C CYS A 200 -5.62 -19.32 -14.27
N SER A 201 -6.67 -18.83 -14.93
CA SER A 201 -6.75 -18.83 -16.39
C SER A 201 -5.57 -18.05 -17.00
N LEU A 202 -5.25 -16.88 -16.44
CA LEU A 202 -4.09 -16.08 -16.85
C LEU A 202 -2.76 -16.79 -16.57
N LEU A 203 -2.60 -17.42 -15.41
CA LEU A 203 -1.34 -18.10 -15.07
C LEU A 203 -1.10 -19.34 -15.95
N GLU A 204 -2.17 -20.05 -16.32
CA GLU A 204 -2.12 -21.16 -17.27
C GLU A 204 -1.72 -20.68 -18.67
N GLU A 205 -2.21 -19.52 -19.12
CA GLU A 205 -1.76 -18.88 -20.38
C GLU A 205 -0.26 -18.48 -20.36
N LEU A 206 0.31 -18.29 -19.17
CA LEU A 206 1.73 -18.00 -18.97
C LEU A 206 2.57 -19.26 -18.72
N ASP A 207 2.02 -20.45 -18.99
CA ASP A 207 2.67 -21.76 -18.79
C ASP A 207 3.15 -21.99 -17.34
N MET A 208 2.47 -21.41 -16.35
CA MET A 208 2.79 -21.65 -14.94
C MET A 208 2.38 -23.05 -14.52
N ASP A 209 3.19 -23.70 -13.67
CA ASP A 209 2.90 -25.05 -13.21
C ASP A 209 1.64 -25.12 -12.34
N SER A 210 1.01 -26.29 -12.36
CA SER A 210 -0.26 -26.53 -11.66
C SER A 210 -0.17 -26.34 -10.15
N THR A 211 0.99 -26.63 -9.54
CA THR A 211 1.17 -26.49 -8.09
C THR A 211 1.16 -25.03 -7.68
N THR A 212 1.87 -24.17 -8.41
CA THR A 212 1.82 -22.72 -8.19
C THR A 212 0.41 -22.17 -8.45
N CYS A 213 -0.26 -22.58 -9.53
CA CYS A 213 -1.64 -22.18 -9.82
C CYS A 213 -2.63 -22.56 -8.70
N GLU A 214 -2.57 -23.80 -8.21
CA GLU A 214 -3.41 -24.29 -7.11
C GLU A 214 -3.16 -23.52 -5.82
N ARG A 215 -1.89 -23.19 -5.53
CA ARG A 215 -1.53 -22.43 -4.33
C ARG A 215 -2.01 -20.98 -4.40
N VAL A 216 -1.87 -20.31 -5.55
CA VAL A 216 -2.43 -18.98 -5.78
C VAL A 216 -3.96 -19.00 -5.63
N ARG A 217 -4.63 -19.98 -6.25
CA ARG A 217 -6.09 -20.18 -6.11
C ARG A 217 -6.49 -20.30 -4.64
N TRP A 218 -5.76 -21.12 -3.88
CA TRP A 218 -6.03 -21.34 -2.47
C TRP A 218 -5.89 -20.05 -1.64
N LEU A 219 -4.87 -19.23 -1.92
CA LEU A 219 -4.66 -17.96 -1.23
C LEU A 219 -5.76 -16.95 -1.55
N ILE A 220 -6.07 -16.74 -2.84
CA ILE A 220 -7.09 -15.79 -3.27
C ILE A 220 -8.46 -16.18 -2.71
N THR A 221 -8.85 -17.46 -2.79
CA THR A 221 -10.16 -17.92 -2.28
C THR A 221 -10.35 -17.73 -0.76
N ARG A 222 -9.26 -17.52 -0.01
CA ARG A 222 -9.28 -17.45 1.46
C ARG A 222 -8.83 -16.11 2.03
N HIS A 223 -8.40 -15.15 1.22
CA HIS A 223 -7.78 -13.90 1.69
C HIS A 223 -8.70 -13.06 2.61
N GLU A 224 -10.01 -13.25 2.55
CA GLU A 224 -10.97 -12.58 3.46
C GLU A 224 -11.12 -13.25 4.82
N ARG A 225 -10.39 -14.34 5.08
CA ARG A 225 -10.45 -15.14 6.31
C ARG A 225 -9.10 -15.15 7.00
N THR A 226 -9.10 -15.21 8.33
CA THR A 226 -7.90 -15.51 9.11
C THR A 226 -7.66 -17.02 9.16
N GLY A 227 -6.40 -17.42 9.34
CA GLY A 227 -6.00 -18.82 9.44
C GLY A 227 -4.54 -18.97 9.83
N ASP A 228 -4.11 -20.22 10.05
CA ASP A 228 -2.77 -20.54 10.55
C ASP A 228 -1.68 -20.56 9.46
N ASP A 229 -2.08 -20.49 8.19
CA ASP A 229 -1.15 -20.46 7.06
C ASP A 229 -0.40 -19.12 7.02
N SER A 230 0.93 -19.18 7.06
CA SER A 230 1.78 -17.99 7.15
C SER A 230 1.69 -17.08 5.92
N ALA A 231 1.50 -17.66 4.72
CA ALA A 231 1.35 -16.91 3.48
C ALA A 231 -0.02 -16.22 3.41
N LEU A 232 -1.06 -16.87 3.90
CA LEU A 232 -2.38 -16.25 4.05
C LEU A 232 -2.34 -15.10 5.05
N ALA A 233 -1.72 -15.30 6.22
CA ALA A 233 -1.56 -14.26 7.22
C ALA A 233 -0.76 -13.05 6.70
N LEU A 234 0.30 -13.30 5.92
CA LEU A 234 1.08 -12.27 5.24
C LEU A 234 0.24 -11.48 4.22
N LEU A 235 -0.55 -12.18 3.41
CA LEU A 235 -1.46 -11.55 2.44
C LEU A 235 -2.50 -10.65 3.14
N ASN A 236 -3.10 -11.14 4.23
CA ASN A 236 -4.09 -10.39 5.01
C ASN A 236 -3.51 -9.12 5.63
N ASP A 237 -2.29 -9.21 6.18
CA ASP A 237 -1.61 -8.05 6.74
C ASP A 237 -1.28 -7.03 5.66
N ALA A 238 -0.78 -7.48 4.51
CA ALA A 238 -0.43 -6.62 3.40
C ALA A 238 -1.67 -5.89 2.84
N ASP A 239 -2.78 -6.62 2.66
CA ASP A 239 -4.07 -6.07 2.23
C ASP A 239 -4.59 -5.03 3.24
N ALA A 240 -4.56 -5.35 4.54
CA ALA A 240 -4.97 -4.44 5.59
C ALA A 240 -4.11 -3.16 5.65
N LEU A 241 -2.78 -3.30 5.56
CA LEU A 241 -1.87 -2.15 5.55
C LEU A 241 -2.03 -1.29 4.29
N SER A 242 -2.28 -1.91 3.13
CA SER A 242 -2.62 -1.23 1.88
C SER A 242 -3.92 -0.43 2.00
N PHE A 243 -4.94 -1.02 2.63
CA PHE A 243 -6.16 -0.29 2.94
C PHE A 243 -5.86 0.99 3.73
N PHE A 244 -5.03 0.91 4.78
CA PHE A 244 -4.70 2.08 5.59
C PHE A 244 -3.79 3.09 4.87
N SER A 245 -2.77 2.64 4.14
CA SER A 245 -1.76 3.49 3.48
C SER A 245 -2.35 4.36 2.36
N ILE A 246 -3.26 3.79 1.54
CA ILE A 246 -3.72 4.45 0.30
C ILE A 246 -5.25 4.53 0.20
N ASN A 247 -5.97 3.44 0.41
CA ASN A 247 -7.41 3.35 0.08
C ASN A 247 -8.35 4.01 1.08
N SER A 248 -8.00 3.98 2.37
CA SER A 248 -8.88 4.40 3.47
C SER A 248 -9.39 5.83 3.32
N SER A 249 -8.57 6.72 2.77
CA SER A 249 -8.91 8.13 2.55
C SER A 249 -9.97 8.33 1.47
N GLY A 250 -9.95 7.52 0.40
CA GLY A 250 -11.02 7.50 -0.61
C GLY A 250 -12.27 6.80 -0.09
N PHE A 251 -12.10 5.71 0.66
CA PHE A 251 -13.19 4.92 1.23
C PHE A 251 -14.12 5.77 2.09
N ILE A 252 -13.58 6.52 3.06
CA ILE A 252 -14.40 7.34 3.97
C ILE A 252 -15.15 8.50 3.30
N ARG A 253 -14.78 8.85 2.06
CA ARG A 253 -15.47 9.88 1.26
C ARG A 253 -16.62 9.28 0.45
N TYR A 254 -16.50 8.01 0.10
CA TYR A 254 -17.48 7.30 -0.71
C TYR A 254 -18.60 6.71 0.15
N PHE A 255 -18.26 6.18 1.33
CA PHE A 255 -19.19 5.47 2.20
C PHE A 255 -19.65 6.28 3.41
N SER A 256 -20.75 5.86 4.01
CA SER A 256 -21.26 6.47 5.24
C SER A 256 -20.26 6.30 6.42
N PRO A 257 -20.32 7.17 7.44
CA PRO A 257 -19.48 7.04 8.62
C PRO A 257 -19.65 5.70 9.35
N GLU A 258 -20.86 5.15 9.39
CA GLU A 258 -21.14 3.85 10.02
C GLU A 258 -20.45 2.71 9.26
N HIS A 259 -20.60 2.68 7.93
CA HIS A 259 -19.97 1.66 7.10
C HIS A 259 -18.44 1.78 7.13
N SER A 260 -17.92 3.00 7.13
CA SER A 260 -16.49 3.27 7.31
C SER A 260 -15.96 2.71 8.63
N ARG A 261 -16.68 2.89 9.73
CA ARG A 261 -16.30 2.36 11.05
C ARG A 261 -16.27 0.84 11.05
N LYS A 262 -17.28 0.20 10.44
CA LYS A 262 -17.36 -1.26 10.26
C LYS A 262 -16.17 -1.77 9.43
N LYS A 263 -15.85 -1.13 8.30
CA LYS A 263 -14.71 -1.51 7.46
C LYS A 263 -13.38 -1.36 8.19
N VAL A 264 -13.16 -0.26 8.91
CA VAL A 264 -11.93 -0.06 9.71
C VAL A 264 -11.81 -1.14 10.78
N ALA A 265 -12.88 -1.44 11.53
CA ALA A 265 -12.86 -2.49 12.54
C ALA A 265 -12.58 -3.88 11.96
N TYR A 266 -13.24 -4.22 10.85
CA TYR A 266 -13.01 -5.48 10.14
C TYR A 266 -11.55 -5.60 9.66
N THR A 267 -11.02 -4.53 9.07
CA THR A 267 -9.64 -4.52 8.55
C THR A 267 -8.61 -4.61 9.67
N LEU A 268 -8.82 -3.92 10.79
CA LEU A 268 -7.95 -4.02 11.97
C LEU A 268 -7.98 -5.41 12.61
N ALA A 269 -9.13 -6.08 12.65
CA ALA A 269 -9.25 -7.42 13.21
C ALA A 269 -8.46 -8.47 12.40
N ARG A 270 -8.27 -8.24 11.10
CA ARG A 270 -7.44 -9.09 10.21
C ARG A 270 -5.94 -8.79 10.32
N LEU A 271 -5.55 -7.60 10.78
CA LEU A 271 -4.16 -7.18 10.91
C LEU A 271 -3.53 -7.74 12.20
N ARG A 272 -2.46 -8.52 12.06
CA ARG A 272 -1.75 -9.12 13.21
C ARG A 272 -1.18 -8.03 14.15
N PRO A 273 -1.21 -8.24 15.49
CA PRO A 273 -0.79 -7.22 16.46
C PRO A 273 0.61 -6.65 16.25
N GLN A 274 1.56 -7.49 15.83
CA GLN A 274 2.93 -7.12 15.50
C GLN A 274 3.05 -6.02 14.42
N HIS A 275 2.01 -5.76 13.64
CA HIS A 275 2.03 -4.78 12.56
C HIS A 275 1.22 -3.51 12.87
N HIS A 276 0.58 -3.42 14.04
CA HIS A 276 -0.15 -2.22 14.48
C HIS A 276 0.76 -0.99 14.58
N ALA A 277 2.04 -1.18 14.89
CA ALA A 277 3.02 -0.10 14.92
C ALA A 277 3.22 0.58 13.55
N GLN A 278 2.96 -0.12 12.45
CA GLN A 278 3.06 0.46 11.10
C GLN A 278 2.02 1.56 10.87
N LEU A 279 0.83 1.43 11.48
CA LEU A 279 -0.24 2.43 11.36
C LEU A 279 0.18 3.82 11.89
N LYS A 280 1.10 3.85 12.86
CA LYS A 280 1.66 5.11 13.40
C LYS A 280 2.63 5.81 12.43
N ARG A 281 3.20 5.05 11.50
CA ARG A 281 4.19 5.52 10.51
C ARG A 281 3.55 5.90 9.18
N MET A 282 2.22 5.86 9.11
CA MET A 282 1.45 6.20 7.92
C MET A 282 0.72 7.53 8.10
N ARG A 283 0.55 8.23 6.99
CA ARG A 283 -0.34 9.37 6.91
C ARG A 283 -1.79 8.91 6.75
N LEU A 284 -2.46 8.67 7.87
CA LEU A 284 -3.90 8.40 7.90
C LEU A 284 -4.71 9.71 7.86
N ALA A 285 -5.86 9.68 7.17
CA ALA A 285 -6.84 10.74 7.27
C ALA A 285 -7.31 10.90 8.74
N PRO A 286 -7.57 12.12 9.25
CA PRO A 286 -7.91 12.33 10.66
C PRO A 286 -9.08 11.48 11.16
N ALA A 287 -10.12 11.30 10.36
CA ALA A 287 -11.25 10.45 10.70
C ALA A 287 -10.87 8.97 10.83
N VAL A 288 -10.03 8.44 9.92
CA VAL A 288 -9.52 7.06 10.00
C VAL A 288 -8.62 6.90 11.23
N ARG A 289 -7.73 7.87 11.48
CA ARG A 289 -6.87 7.87 12.68
C ARG A 289 -7.69 7.77 13.96
N GLY A 290 -8.72 8.60 14.11
CA GLY A 290 -9.61 8.56 15.28
C GLY A 290 -10.37 7.23 15.43
N MET A 291 -10.75 6.59 14.31
CA MET A 291 -11.35 5.24 14.36
C MET A 291 -10.35 4.18 14.81
N VAL A 292 -9.11 4.23 14.30
CA VAL A 292 -8.04 3.30 14.69
C VAL A 292 -7.70 3.46 16.17
N GLU A 293 -7.51 4.68 16.66
CA GLU A 293 -7.18 4.97 18.07
C GLU A 293 -8.30 4.55 19.03
N ALA A 294 -9.56 4.61 18.60
CA ALA A 294 -10.69 4.14 19.40
C ALA A 294 -10.77 2.60 19.50
N LEU A 295 -10.27 1.89 18.49
CA LEU A 295 -10.33 0.42 18.39
C LEU A 295 -9.07 -0.26 18.91
N LEU A 296 -7.93 0.40 18.73
CA LEU A 296 -6.65 0.06 19.31
C LEU A 296 -6.32 1.17 20.29
N PRO A 297 -6.70 1.05 21.58
CA PRO A 297 -6.16 1.95 22.59
C PRO A 297 -4.65 1.72 22.61
N PHE A 298 -3.93 2.53 21.85
CA PHE A 298 -2.48 2.50 21.84
C PHE A 298 -2.07 2.78 23.27
N SER A 299 -1.63 1.75 23.98
CA SER A 299 -1.06 1.90 25.31
C SER A 299 0.29 2.60 25.14
N GLY A 300 0.22 3.91 24.98
CA GLY A 300 1.35 4.82 25.06
C GLY A 300 1.36 5.38 26.47
N LEU A 301 2.40 5.04 27.22
CA LEU A 301 2.85 5.75 28.40
C LEU A 301 2.60 7.27 28.26
N ALA A 302 1.65 7.78 29.03
CA ALA A 302 1.58 9.18 29.40
C ALA A 302 1.67 9.24 30.92
N ALA A 303 2.54 10.13 31.40
CA ALA A 303 2.80 10.50 32.79
C ALA A 303 3.60 9.50 33.66
N GLN A 304 4.93 9.49 33.46
CA GLN A 304 5.78 9.77 34.63
C GLN A 304 5.81 11.28 34.81
N GLU A 305 4.73 11.82 35.38
CA GLU A 305 4.78 13.12 36.05
C GLU A 305 4.82 12.85 37.56
N GLY A 306 5.89 13.37 38.17
CA GLY A 306 6.12 13.64 39.58
C GLY A 306 5.23 12.99 40.63
N VAL A 307 5.86 12.16 41.46
CA VAL A 307 5.69 12.32 42.91
C VAL A 307 7.09 12.52 43.50
N ALA A 308 7.20 13.65 44.21
CA ALA A 308 8.34 14.07 45.02
C ALA A 308 8.67 13.07 46.14
#